data_AF-A0A956LZC1-F1
#
_entry.id   AF-A0A956LZC1-F1
#
_cell.length_a   1.000
_cell.length_b   1.000
_cell.length_c   1.000
_cell.angle_alpha   90.00
_cell.angle_beta   90.00
_cell.angle_gamma   90.00
#
_symmetry.space_group_name_H-M   'P 1'
#
loop_
_entity.id
_entity.type
_entity.pdbx_description
1 polymer ?
#
loop_
_entity_poly.entity_id
_entity_poly.type
_entity_poly.pdbx_seq_one_letter_code
_entity_poly.pdbx_strand_id
1 'polypeptide(L)'
;VYVDESDELIVTPNTPARPLAGIVADGRPVPVPPVGAGLGSRSTTPTVAWSIGIRARCQDALDCDNLAAVRAEASVGSDRFDLPEPPPIGEFVSVFFPHPEWGRRATRFCTDVRAPIEGAEWIEWTLAVESNVADRIALSFDLTELDPDQSAQVMDQLNGVAWDLRTDASFELGPIGTEPRELSLFVGAPAGVQNALDDARAGLAWSHGTAVYPNPFSSATTVFYELPRPLAVTLEIFGIDGRRVRLLREGRFETAGRHAVVWDGLEDAGAPVAQGTYFYRLTGKADGAQPFRVSGRLTRIE
;
A
#
# COMPACT_ATOMS: atom_id res chain seq x y z
N VAL A 1 32.62 12.86 -7.63
CA VAL A 1 32.71 14.34 -7.50
C VAL A 1 31.31 14.82 -7.19
N TYR A 2 31.09 15.40 -6.02
CA TYR A 2 29.85 16.07 -5.63
C TYR A 2 30.23 17.36 -4.90
N VAL A 3 29.38 18.37 -5.01
CA VAL A 3 29.52 19.71 -4.40
C VAL A 3 28.62 19.73 -3.17
N ASP A 4 29.13 20.19 -2.02
CA ASP A 4 28.29 20.42 -0.83
C ASP A 4 27.82 21.89 -0.75
N GLU A 5 26.98 22.20 0.23
CA GLU A 5 26.33 23.51 0.42
C GLU A 5 27.29 24.69 0.71
N SER A 6 28.61 24.47 0.70
CA SER A 6 29.65 25.50 0.81
C SER A 6 30.42 25.79 -0.50
N ASP A 7 30.02 25.19 -1.62
CA ASP A 7 30.60 25.41 -2.96
C ASP A 7 32.11 25.09 -3.08
N GLU A 8 32.67 24.32 -2.13
CA GLU A 8 34.04 23.80 -2.22
C GLU A 8 34.10 22.42 -2.91
N LEU A 9 35.08 22.27 -3.81
CA LEU A 9 35.22 21.15 -4.73
C LEU A 9 36.07 20.03 -4.10
N ILE A 10 35.42 19.00 -3.55
CA ILE A 10 36.12 17.86 -2.93
C ILE A 10 36.36 16.74 -3.95
N VAL A 11 37.64 16.52 -4.29
CA VAL A 11 38.11 15.41 -5.14
C VAL A 11 38.59 14.27 -4.26
N THR A 12 37.89 13.12 -4.29
CA THR A 12 38.38 11.90 -3.60
C THR A 12 39.47 11.22 -4.44
N PRO A 13 40.59 10.79 -3.83
CA PRO A 13 41.69 10.15 -4.56
C PRO A 13 41.32 8.72 -4.97
N ASN A 14 41.43 8.49 -6.27
CA ASN A 14 41.31 7.20 -6.94
C ASN A 14 42.65 6.45 -6.76
N THR A 15 42.65 5.24 -6.20
CA THR A 15 43.85 4.36 -6.14
C THR A 15 43.40 2.91 -6.36
N PRO A 16 44.15 2.06 -7.08
CA PRO A 16 43.77 1.63 -8.42
C PRO A 16 43.58 0.10 -8.53
N ALA A 17 43.02 -0.35 -9.64
CA ALA A 17 43.07 -1.75 -10.04
C ALA A 17 44.43 -2.12 -10.68
N ARG A 18 45.02 -3.27 -10.27
CA ARG A 18 45.76 -4.30 -11.08
C ARG A 18 46.83 -5.06 -10.24
N PRO A 19 47.35 -6.23 -10.65
CA PRO A 19 46.99 -7.15 -11.76
C PRO A 19 46.89 -8.65 -11.38
N LEU A 20 46.47 -9.48 -12.35
CA LEU A 20 46.70 -10.93 -12.43
C LEU A 20 48.02 -11.23 -13.17
N ALA A 21 48.88 -12.07 -12.57
CA ALA A 21 49.97 -12.93 -13.11
C ALA A 21 50.86 -13.31 -11.89
N GLY A 22 51.44 -14.49 -11.63
CA GLY A 22 51.80 -15.70 -12.38
C GLY A 22 53.14 -16.18 -11.79
N ILE A 23 53.22 -17.43 -11.29
CA ILE A 23 54.35 -18.41 -11.17
C ILE A 23 55.75 -17.82 -10.74
N VAL A 24 56.50 -18.30 -9.71
CA VAL A 24 57.14 -19.62 -9.54
C VAL A 24 57.67 -19.84 -8.10
N ALA A 25 57.68 -21.11 -7.68
CA ALA A 25 58.65 -21.85 -6.86
C ALA A 25 58.90 -21.46 -5.39
N ASP A 26 58.37 -22.30 -4.49
CA ASP A 26 59.25 -22.96 -3.52
C ASP A 26 58.68 -24.34 -3.13
N GLY A 27 59.42 -25.39 -3.50
CA GLY A 27 59.01 -26.79 -3.40
C GLY A 27 59.11 -27.35 -1.98
N ARG A 28 58.04 -27.20 -1.19
CA ARG A 28 57.86 -27.96 0.06
C ARG A 28 56.45 -28.54 0.14
N PRO A 29 56.28 -29.86 0.35
CA PRO A 29 54.97 -30.46 0.53
C PRO A 29 54.36 -30.00 1.86
N VAL A 30 53.13 -29.46 1.80
CA VAL A 30 52.30 -29.16 2.97
C VAL A 30 51.65 -30.47 3.43
N PRO A 31 51.73 -30.85 4.71
CA PRO A 31 51.15 -32.10 5.20
C PRO A 31 49.61 -32.03 5.22
N VAL A 32 48.98 -33.07 4.68
CA VAL A 32 47.53 -33.28 4.76
C VAL A 32 47.21 -33.87 6.15
N PRO A 33 46.32 -33.28 6.97
CA PRO A 33 45.91 -33.90 8.21
C PRO A 33 45.01 -35.12 7.94
N PRO A 34 45.01 -36.13 8.84
CA PRO A 34 44.26 -37.37 8.62
C PRO A 34 42.75 -37.11 8.65
N VAL A 35 42.05 -37.82 7.76
CA VAL A 35 40.59 -37.92 7.75
C VAL A 35 40.14 -38.59 9.03
N GLY A 36 39.49 -37.82 9.91
CA GLY A 36 38.90 -38.28 11.17
C GLY A 36 37.57 -37.58 11.40
N ALA A 37 36.53 -38.38 11.57
CA ALA A 37 35.13 -38.01 11.63
C ALA A 37 34.79 -36.93 12.67
N GLY A 38 33.99 -35.96 12.25
CA GLY A 38 33.29 -35.01 13.12
C GLY A 38 31.98 -34.63 12.47
N LEU A 39 30.87 -35.05 13.09
CA LEU A 39 29.50 -34.71 12.72
C LEU A 39 29.34 -33.19 12.60
N GLY A 40 29.04 -32.72 11.40
CA GLY A 40 28.43 -31.44 11.15
C GLY A 40 27.23 -31.68 10.26
N SER A 41 26.07 -31.92 10.85
CA SER A 41 24.80 -31.72 10.17
C SER A 41 24.84 -30.30 9.60
N ARG A 42 25.03 -30.18 8.27
CA ARG A 42 24.62 -28.95 7.58
C ARG A 42 23.11 -28.92 7.72
N SER A 43 22.64 -28.24 8.75
CA SER A 43 21.28 -27.73 8.78
C SER A 43 21.13 -26.91 7.51
N THR A 44 20.47 -27.47 6.51
CA THR A 44 19.95 -26.73 5.37
C THR A 44 18.79 -25.92 5.91
N THR A 45 19.11 -24.81 6.59
CA THR A 45 18.12 -23.81 6.96
C THR A 45 17.47 -23.35 5.64
N PRO A 46 16.13 -23.35 5.54
CA PRO A 46 15.48 -22.93 4.32
C PRO A 46 15.93 -21.50 4.00
N THR A 47 16.45 -21.34 2.79
CA THR A 47 17.04 -20.08 2.31
C THR A 47 15.96 -19.02 2.06
N VAL A 48 14.67 -19.38 2.10
CA VAL A 48 13.51 -18.49 2.05
C VAL A 48 12.62 -18.93 3.21
N ALA A 49 12.18 -18.00 4.06
CA ALA A 49 11.31 -18.30 5.19
C ALA A 49 9.89 -18.63 4.69
N TRP A 50 9.38 -17.83 3.76
CA TRP A 50 8.14 -18.04 3.03
C TRP A 50 8.06 -17.07 1.84
N SER A 51 7.16 -17.35 0.90
CA SER A 51 6.84 -16.46 -0.21
C SER A 51 5.35 -16.47 -0.55
N ILE A 52 4.90 -15.42 -1.22
CA ILE A 52 3.56 -15.28 -1.77
C ILE A 52 3.70 -14.95 -3.26
N GLY A 53 3.23 -15.86 -4.11
CA GLY A 53 3.13 -15.63 -5.55
C GLY A 53 1.89 -14.79 -5.87
N ILE A 54 2.01 -13.82 -6.76
CA ILE A 54 0.91 -12.92 -7.12
C ILE A 54 0.68 -13.00 -8.62
N ARG A 55 -0.58 -13.14 -9.04
CA ARG A 55 -0.95 -13.17 -10.47
C ARG A 55 -2.10 -12.23 -10.74
N ALA A 56 -2.01 -11.51 -11.85
CA ALA A 56 -3.06 -10.68 -12.38
C ALA A 56 -3.50 -11.14 -13.77
N ARG A 57 -4.80 -10.99 -14.03
CA ARG A 57 -5.38 -11.18 -15.35
C ARG A 57 -6.36 -10.07 -15.65
N CYS A 58 -6.22 -9.45 -16.82
CA CYS A 58 -7.18 -8.51 -17.38
C CYS A 58 -7.54 -9.00 -18.78
N GLN A 59 -8.74 -9.55 -18.95
CA GLN A 59 -9.12 -10.27 -20.18
C GLN A 59 -8.08 -11.35 -20.55
N ASP A 60 -7.40 -11.20 -21.68
CA ASP A 60 -6.33 -12.08 -22.18
C ASP A 60 -4.92 -11.67 -21.72
N ALA A 61 -4.76 -10.45 -21.19
CA ALA A 61 -3.50 -10.00 -20.63
C ALA A 61 -3.23 -10.67 -19.28
N LEU A 62 -1.99 -11.11 -19.08
CA LEU A 62 -1.55 -11.85 -17.91
C LEU A 62 -0.27 -11.26 -17.36
N ASP A 63 -0.16 -11.30 -16.04
CA ASP A 63 1.07 -11.10 -15.32
C ASP A 63 1.14 -12.12 -14.19
N CYS A 64 2.16 -12.98 -14.23
CA CYS A 64 2.21 -14.20 -13.41
C CYS A 64 3.49 -14.36 -12.60
N ASP A 65 4.46 -13.48 -12.78
CA ASP A 65 5.83 -13.64 -12.26
C ASP A 65 6.12 -12.65 -11.11
N ASN A 66 5.12 -12.45 -10.25
CA ASN A 66 5.23 -11.54 -9.11
C ASN A 66 5.42 -12.27 -7.80
N LEU A 67 6.35 -11.80 -6.97
CA LEU A 67 6.75 -12.48 -5.73
C LEU A 67 7.04 -11.49 -4.60
N ALA A 68 6.27 -11.61 -3.51
CA ALA A 68 6.65 -11.06 -2.20
C ALA A 68 7.27 -12.18 -1.36
N ALA A 69 8.46 -11.99 -0.79
CA ALA A 69 9.10 -13.04 -0.01
C ALA A 69 9.88 -12.54 1.19
N VAL A 70 10.04 -13.41 2.19
CA VAL A 70 10.94 -13.19 3.33
C VAL A 70 12.10 -14.16 3.27
N ARG A 71 13.33 -13.63 3.33
CA ARG A 71 14.58 -14.39 3.29
C ARG A 71 15.58 -13.82 4.28
N ALA A 72 16.25 -14.68 5.05
CA ALA A 72 17.18 -14.26 6.09
C ALA A 72 18.38 -13.44 5.57
N GLU A 73 18.84 -13.74 4.35
CA GLU A 73 19.98 -13.05 3.73
C GLU A 73 19.59 -11.81 2.91
N ALA A 74 18.29 -11.49 2.82
CA ALA A 74 17.83 -10.29 2.15
C ALA A 74 18.04 -9.05 3.03
N SER A 75 17.81 -7.88 2.46
CA SER A 75 17.78 -6.60 3.15
C SER A 75 16.36 -6.04 3.08
N VAL A 76 16.04 -5.03 3.90
CA VAL A 76 14.74 -4.34 3.81
C VAL A 76 14.71 -3.34 2.65
N GLY A 77 15.88 -2.95 2.15
CA GLY A 77 16.00 -2.11 0.95
C GLY A 77 16.49 -2.91 -0.25
N SER A 78 16.92 -2.20 -1.28
CA SER A 78 17.31 -2.86 -2.53
C SER A 78 18.55 -3.75 -2.42
N ASP A 79 18.43 -5.00 -2.82
CA ASP A 79 19.52 -5.96 -2.86
C ASP A 79 19.58 -6.77 -4.19
N ARG A 80 20.10 -8.00 -4.14
CA ARG A 80 20.28 -8.87 -5.32
C ARG A 80 19.11 -9.82 -5.57
N PHE A 81 18.18 -9.92 -4.63
CA PHE A 81 17.00 -10.76 -4.68
C PHE A 81 15.80 -10.03 -5.28
N ASP A 82 15.85 -8.70 -5.35
CA ASP A 82 14.84 -7.89 -6.03
C ASP A 82 15.03 -7.94 -7.56
N LEU A 83 13.95 -8.26 -8.27
CA LEU A 83 13.95 -8.37 -9.72
C LEU A 83 13.14 -7.23 -10.34
N PRO A 84 13.72 -6.44 -11.26
CA PRO A 84 13.02 -5.33 -11.88
C PRO A 84 11.88 -5.82 -12.77
N GLU A 85 10.79 -5.06 -12.77
CA GLU A 85 9.63 -5.31 -13.63
C GLU A 85 10.05 -5.19 -15.10
N PRO A 86 9.79 -6.19 -15.95
CA PRO A 86 10.04 -6.08 -17.38
C PRO A 86 9.18 -4.99 -18.01
N PRO A 87 9.63 -4.31 -19.07
CA PRO A 87 8.78 -3.38 -19.79
C PRO A 87 7.58 -4.14 -20.42
N PRO A 88 6.36 -3.61 -20.31
CA PRO A 88 5.19 -4.27 -20.90
C PRO A 88 5.26 -4.25 -22.44
N ILE A 89 4.67 -5.28 -23.08
CA ILE A 89 4.60 -5.42 -24.53
C ILE A 89 3.14 -5.61 -24.94
N GLY A 90 2.60 -4.72 -25.79
CA GLY A 90 1.25 -4.84 -26.32
C GLY A 90 0.16 -4.51 -25.29
N GLU A 91 -0.91 -5.30 -25.27
CA GLU A 91 -1.92 -5.28 -24.20
C GLU A 91 -1.35 -5.94 -22.95
N PHE A 92 -1.48 -5.28 -21.81
CA PHE A 92 -0.87 -5.74 -20.57
C PHE A 92 -1.73 -5.44 -19.35
N VAL A 93 -1.54 -6.29 -18.35
CA VAL A 93 -1.76 -5.97 -16.94
C VAL A 93 -0.39 -6.11 -16.27
N SER A 94 -0.09 -5.29 -15.27
CA SER A 94 1.16 -5.36 -14.51
C SER A 94 0.84 -5.16 -13.04
N VAL A 95 1.33 -6.06 -12.20
CA VAL A 95 1.44 -5.93 -10.76
C VAL A 95 2.91 -5.76 -10.46
N PHE A 96 3.29 -4.77 -9.66
CA PHE A 96 4.68 -4.55 -9.34
C PHE A 96 4.83 -3.91 -7.96
N PHE A 97 6.03 -4.00 -7.40
CA PHE A 97 6.46 -3.32 -6.18
C PHE A 97 7.13 -1.99 -6.57
N PRO A 98 6.52 -0.83 -6.30
CA PRO A 98 7.14 0.47 -6.57
C PRO A 98 8.19 0.80 -5.52
N HIS A 99 9.42 1.10 -5.97
CA HIS A 99 10.52 1.56 -5.13
C HIS A 99 11.33 2.71 -5.79
N PRO A 100 10.73 3.89 -6.01
CA PRO A 100 11.46 5.05 -6.53
C PRO A 100 12.57 5.54 -5.59
N GLU A 101 12.47 5.22 -4.30
CA GLU A 101 13.41 5.63 -3.25
C GLU A 101 14.71 4.81 -3.24
N TRP A 102 14.77 3.66 -3.91
CA TRP A 102 15.97 2.80 -3.94
C TRP A 102 17.12 3.37 -4.78
N GLY A 103 16.93 4.50 -5.47
CA GLY A 103 17.98 5.17 -6.24
C GLY A 103 18.54 4.32 -7.39
N ARG A 104 17.82 3.28 -7.81
CA ARG A 104 18.16 2.43 -8.95
C ARG A 104 17.62 3.01 -10.26
N ARG A 105 18.16 2.52 -11.38
CA ARG A 105 17.61 2.82 -12.72
C ARG A 105 16.20 2.25 -12.91
N ALA A 106 15.93 1.08 -12.33
CA ALA A 106 14.60 0.51 -12.26
C ALA A 106 13.94 0.95 -10.95
N THR A 107 12.68 1.38 -11.03
CA THR A 107 11.87 1.82 -9.88
C THR A 107 10.66 0.91 -9.66
N ARG A 108 10.54 -0.15 -10.44
CA ARG A 108 9.43 -1.10 -10.46
C ARG A 108 10.04 -2.50 -10.42
N PHE A 109 9.49 -3.36 -9.58
CA PHE A 109 10.02 -4.70 -9.35
C PHE A 109 8.90 -5.73 -9.45
N CYS A 110 9.13 -6.84 -10.14
CA CYS A 110 8.23 -8.01 -10.08
C CYS A 110 8.50 -8.84 -8.82
N THR A 111 9.66 -8.69 -8.20
CA THR A 111 10.02 -9.41 -6.97
C THR A 111 10.61 -8.44 -5.96
N ASP A 112 10.04 -8.41 -4.76
CA ASP A 112 10.55 -7.70 -3.58
C ASP A 112 10.76 -8.73 -2.45
N VAL A 113 12.01 -8.92 -2.06
CA VAL A 113 12.39 -9.88 -1.01
C VAL A 113 12.96 -9.14 0.18
N ARG A 114 12.40 -9.39 1.37
CA ARG A 114 12.77 -8.67 2.59
C ARG A 114 13.39 -9.56 3.65
N ALA A 115 14.27 -8.97 4.45
CA ALA A 115 14.77 -9.61 5.66
C ALA A 115 13.64 -9.80 6.69
N PRO A 116 13.63 -10.89 7.48
CA PRO A 116 12.80 -10.96 8.66
C PRO A 116 13.20 -9.84 9.64
N ILE A 117 12.21 -9.10 10.15
CA ILE A 117 12.42 -8.03 11.12
C ILE A 117 12.19 -8.61 12.51
N GLU A 118 13.22 -8.60 13.36
CA GLU A 118 13.13 -9.13 14.73
C GLU A 118 12.09 -8.35 15.54
N GLY A 119 11.15 -9.08 16.17
CA GLY A 119 10.08 -8.49 16.97
C GLY A 119 8.95 -7.84 16.17
N ALA A 120 9.01 -7.83 14.83
CA ALA A 120 7.91 -7.34 14.02
C ALA A 120 6.75 -8.36 14.03
N GLU A 121 5.56 -7.89 14.39
CA GLU A 121 4.35 -8.72 14.36
C GLU A 121 3.78 -8.88 12.94
N TRP A 122 4.17 -8.00 12.02
CA TRP A 122 3.74 -8.01 10.63
C TRP A 122 4.79 -7.33 9.73
N ILE A 123 4.67 -7.57 8.43
CA ILE A 123 5.42 -6.90 7.36
C ILE A 123 4.45 -6.51 6.25
N GLU A 124 4.69 -5.36 5.62
CA GLU A 124 3.83 -4.80 4.57
C GLU A 124 4.59 -4.63 3.27
N TRP A 125 4.01 -5.06 2.15
CA TRP A 125 4.43 -4.64 0.81
C TRP A 125 3.43 -3.65 0.21
N THR A 126 3.93 -2.62 -0.47
CA THR A 126 3.12 -1.87 -1.42
C THR A 126 3.14 -2.59 -2.76
N LEU A 127 1.97 -2.92 -3.28
CA LEU A 127 1.74 -3.42 -4.62
C LEU A 127 1.09 -2.30 -5.43
N ALA A 128 1.47 -2.16 -6.70
CA ALA A 128 0.81 -1.28 -7.64
C ALA A 128 0.29 -2.10 -8.82
N VAL A 129 -0.95 -1.85 -9.22
CA VAL A 129 -1.61 -2.56 -10.32
C VAL A 129 -2.03 -1.57 -11.39
N GLU A 130 -1.63 -1.82 -12.63
CA GLU A 130 -2.01 -1.02 -13.80
C GLU A 130 -2.34 -1.91 -15.01
N SER A 131 -3.11 -1.37 -15.95
CA SER A 131 -3.40 -2.03 -17.21
C SER A 131 -3.72 -1.02 -18.31
N ASN A 132 -3.31 -1.28 -19.54
CA ASN A 132 -3.84 -0.54 -20.70
C ASN A 132 -5.14 -1.15 -21.25
N VAL A 133 -5.60 -2.26 -20.68
CA VAL A 133 -6.93 -2.85 -20.88
C VAL A 133 -7.82 -2.33 -19.77
N ALA A 134 -8.67 -1.33 -20.08
CA ALA A 134 -9.51 -0.63 -19.10
C ALA A 134 -10.70 -1.49 -18.62
N ASP A 135 -10.42 -2.55 -17.88
CA ASP A 135 -11.39 -3.52 -17.36
C ASP A 135 -11.05 -3.92 -15.92
N ARG A 136 -11.86 -4.79 -15.32
CA ARG A 136 -11.60 -5.37 -13.99
C ARG A 136 -10.48 -6.41 -14.10
N ILE A 137 -9.57 -6.34 -13.13
CA ILE A 137 -8.42 -7.22 -13.00
C ILE A 137 -8.76 -8.30 -11.98
N ALA A 138 -8.65 -9.56 -12.38
CA ALA A 138 -8.67 -10.68 -11.45
C ALA A 138 -7.27 -10.83 -10.84
N LEU A 139 -7.17 -10.67 -9.52
CA LEU A 139 -5.97 -10.92 -8.75
C LEU A 139 -6.07 -12.26 -8.02
N SER A 140 -4.96 -12.98 -7.95
CA SER A 140 -4.88 -14.24 -7.20
C SER A 140 -3.52 -14.39 -6.52
N PHE A 141 -3.54 -15.01 -5.34
CA PHE A 141 -2.40 -15.13 -4.45
C PHE A 141 -2.13 -16.60 -4.13
N ASP A 142 -0.87 -17.02 -4.25
CA ASP A 142 -0.40 -18.35 -3.88
C ASP A 142 0.28 -18.27 -2.51
N LEU A 143 -0.39 -18.77 -1.48
CA LEU A 143 0.06 -18.75 -0.09
C LEU A 143 0.70 -20.08 0.34
N THR A 144 1.08 -20.96 -0.61
CA THR A 144 1.52 -22.34 -0.31
C THR A 144 2.70 -22.39 0.65
N GLU A 145 3.62 -21.43 0.56
CA GLU A 145 4.81 -21.37 1.42
C GLU A 145 4.59 -20.59 2.73
N LEU A 146 3.45 -19.92 2.90
CA LEU A 146 3.17 -19.09 4.07
C LEU A 146 2.66 -19.94 5.24
N ASP A 147 3.30 -19.79 6.41
CA ASP A 147 2.93 -20.49 7.65
C ASP A 147 1.41 -20.38 7.91
N PRO A 148 0.67 -21.50 8.01
CA PRO A 148 -0.78 -21.52 8.17
C PRO A 148 -1.32 -20.67 9.33
N ASP A 149 -0.53 -20.44 10.37
CA ASP A 149 -0.93 -19.62 11.53
C ASP A 149 -0.79 -18.12 11.29
N GLN A 150 -0.10 -17.72 10.21
CA GLN A 150 0.02 -16.32 9.79
C GLN A 150 -1.20 -15.84 9.01
N SER A 151 -1.61 -14.61 9.31
CA SER A 151 -2.59 -13.86 8.53
C SER A 151 -1.92 -13.21 7.32
N ALA A 152 -2.65 -13.13 6.21
CA ALA A 152 -2.29 -12.39 5.01
C ALA A 152 -3.50 -11.61 4.52
N GLN A 153 -3.41 -10.28 4.52
CA GLN A 153 -4.50 -9.41 4.09
C GLN A 153 -4.00 -8.40 3.06
N VAL A 154 -4.79 -8.20 2.01
CA VAL A 154 -4.53 -7.16 1.02
C VAL A 154 -5.54 -6.06 1.21
N MET A 155 -5.08 -4.82 1.37
CA MET A 155 -5.91 -3.64 1.47
C MET A 155 -5.73 -2.74 0.26
N ASP A 156 -6.81 -2.36 -0.39
CA ASP A 156 -6.82 -1.29 -1.36
C ASP A 156 -6.62 0.05 -0.66
N GLN A 157 -5.45 0.67 -0.87
CA GLN A 157 -5.09 1.93 -0.22
C GLN A 157 -6.03 3.07 -0.62
N LEU A 158 -6.81 2.87 -1.67
CA LEU A 158 -7.65 3.92 -2.22
C LEU A 158 -9.04 4.00 -1.57
N ASN A 159 -9.45 3.00 -0.80
CA ASN A 159 -10.75 2.99 -0.10
C ASN A 159 -10.74 2.22 1.24
N GLY A 160 -9.62 1.58 1.60
CA GLY A 160 -9.48 0.81 2.83
C GLY A 160 -10.17 -0.56 2.80
N VAL A 161 -10.67 -0.99 1.65
CA VAL A 161 -11.21 -2.35 1.48
C VAL A 161 -10.09 -3.33 1.67
N ALA A 162 -10.30 -4.32 2.51
CA ALA A 162 -9.35 -5.39 2.71
C ALA A 162 -9.97 -6.74 2.36
N TRP A 163 -9.15 -7.61 1.78
CA TRP A 163 -9.44 -9.01 1.52
C TRP A 163 -8.54 -9.86 2.41
N ASP A 164 -9.15 -10.81 3.11
CA ASP A 164 -8.42 -11.84 3.84
C ASP A 164 -8.10 -13.00 2.90
N LEU A 165 -6.82 -13.11 2.53
CA LEU A 165 -6.34 -14.09 1.56
C LEU A 165 -6.40 -15.53 2.09
N ARG A 166 -6.54 -15.73 3.42
CA ARG A 166 -6.77 -17.06 3.99
C ARG A 166 -8.20 -17.55 3.78
N THR A 167 -9.15 -16.62 3.60
CA THR A 167 -10.55 -16.92 3.33
C THR A 167 -10.82 -17.02 1.83
N ASP A 168 -10.37 -16.03 1.06
CA ASP A 168 -10.44 -16.02 -0.40
C ASP A 168 -9.15 -15.42 -0.96
N ALA A 169 -8.33 -16.26 -1.57
CA ALA A 169 -7.04 -15.88 -2.14
C ALA A 169 -7.19 -15.22 -3.53
N SER A 170 -8.41 -14.93 -3.98
CA SER A 170 -8.67 -14.29 -5.26
C SER A 170 -9.78 -13.25 -5.18
N PHE A 171 -9.66 -12.17 -5.93
CA PHE A 171 -10.69 -11.14 -6.01
C PHE A 171 -10.58 -10.32 -7.28
N GLU A 172 -11.62 -9.54 -7.59
CA GLU A 172 -11.62 -8.61 -8.71
C GLU A 172 -11.39 -7.17 -8.24
N LEU A 173 -10.37 -6.52 -8.83
CA LEU A 173 -10.02 -5.13 -8.61
C LEU A 173 -10.38 -4.31 -9.87
N GLY A 174 -11.00 -3.15 -9.69
CA GLY A 174 -11.19 -2.21 -10.80
C GLY A 174 -12.62 -2.04 -11.32
N PRO A 175 -12.79 -1.34 -12.46
CA PRO A 175 -11.82 -1.23 -13.57
C PRO A 175 -10.53 -0.46 -13.25
N ILE A 176 -9.41 -0.87 -13.86
CA ILE A 176 -8.07 -0.28 -13.69
C ILE A 176 -7.54 0.19 -15.04
N GLY A 177 -6.90 1.36 -15.05
CA GLY A 177 -6.25 1.94 -16.23
C GLY A 177 -4.74 2.04 -16.07
N THR A 178 -4.13 2.94 -16.81
CA THR A 178 -2.67 3.16 -16.80
C THR A 178 -2.18 3.99 -15.61
N GLU A 179 -3.08 4.55 -14.80
CA GLU A 179 -2.72 5.10 -13.50
C GLU A 179 -2.70 3.95 -12.48
N PRO A 180 -1.55 3.66 -11.85
CA PRO A 180 -1.44 2.54 -10.93
C PRO A 180 -2.36 2.69 -9.71
N ARG A 181 -3.05 1.61 -9.35
CA ARG A 181 -3.79 1.49 -8.09
C ARG A 181 -2.94 0.77 -7.06
N GLU A 182 -2.67 1.44 -5.96
CA GLU A 182 -1.83 0.90 -4.88
C GLU A 182 -2.65 0.07 -3.88
N LEU A 183 -2.10 -1.07 -3.51
CA LEU A 183 -2.58 -1.99 -2.49
C LEU A 183 -1.48 -2.20 -1.46
N SER A 184 -1.87 -2.39 -0.19
CA SER A 184 -0.97 -2.85 0.87
C SER A 184 -1.20 -4.34 1.12
N LEU A 185 -0.16 -5.17 1.03
CA LEU A 185 -0.17 -6.57 1.43
C LEU A 185 0.47 -6.69 2.81
N PHE A 186 -0.34 -6.97 3.83
CA PHE A 186 0.09 -7.21 5.20
C PHE A 186 0.21 -8.70 5.49
N VAL A 187 1.33 -9.15 6.04
CA VAL A 187 1.56 -10.55 6.38
C VAL A 187 2.19 -10.66 7.77
N GLY A 188 1.67 -11.54 8.63
CA GLY A 188 2.23 -11.73 9.98
C GLY A 188 1.27 -12.35 10.98
N ALA A 189 1.50 -12.08 12.26
CA ALA A 189 0.62 -12.50 13.35
C ALA A 189 -0.77 -11.86 13.19
N PRO A 190 -1.88 -12.62 13.39
CA PRO A 190 -3.22 -12.10 13.13
C PRO A 190 -3.58 -10.78 13.84
N ALA A 191 -3.22 -10.64 15.12
CA ALA A 191 -3.47 -9.41 15.87
C ALA A 191 -2.65 -8.22 15.34
N GLY A 192 -1.38 -8.45 14.98
CA GLY A 192 -0.50 -7.43 14.42
C GLY A 192 -1.01 -6.93 13.06
N VAL A 193 -1.38 -7.87 12.17
CA VAL A 193 -1.97 -7.54 10.85
C VAL A 193 -3.29 -6.77 11.01
N GLN A 194 -4.14 -7.15 11.96
CA GLN A 194 -5.40 -6.44 12.21
C GLN A 194 -5.15 -5.00 12.68
N ASN A 195 -4.21 -4.80 13.61
CA ASN A 195 -3.84 -3.46 14.06
C ASN A 195 -3.27 -2.59 12.91
N ALA A 196 -2.40 -3.17 12.08
CA ALA A 196 -1.83 -2.48 10.92
C ALA A 196 -2.92 -2.00 9.93
N LEU A 197 -3.92 -2.84 9.67
CA LEU A 197 -5.06 -2.49 8.83
C LEU A 197 -5.91 -1.38 9.42
N ASP A 198 -6.16 -1.42 10.72
CA ASP A 198 -6.95 -0.40 11.40
C ASP A 198 -6.22 0.95 11.40
N ASP A 199 -4.91 0.95 11.63
CA ASP A 199 -4.04 2.13 11.52
C ASP A 199 -4.02 2.69 10.10
N ALA A 200 -3.87 1.83 9.08
CA ALA A 200 -3.85 2.23 7.68
C ALA A 200 -5.20 2.82 7.23
N ARG A 201 -6.33 2.21 7.65
CA ARG A 201 -7.68 2.75 7.40
C ARG A 201 -7.91 4.08 8.08
N ALA A 202 -7.43 4.23 9.30
CA ALA A 202 -7.50 5.49 10.00
C ALA A 202 -6.66 6.55 9.25
N GLY A 203 -5.47 6.17 8.75
CA GLY A 203 -4.63 6.89 7.80
C GLY A 203 -5.42 7.54 6.66
N LEU A 204 -6.24 6.71 6.01
CA LEU A 204 -7.15 7.17 4.96
C LEU A 204 -8.20 8.15 5.47
N ALA A 205 -8.79 7.92 6.65
CA ALA A 205 -9.75 8.87 7.21
C ALA A 205 -9.15 10.29 7.43
N TRP A 206 -7.85 10.39 7.74
CA TRP A 206 -7.17 11.69 7.89
C TRP A 206 -6.78 12.34 6.56
N SER A 207 -6.42 11.57 5.53
CA SER A 207 -6.08 12.12 4.21
C SER A 207 -7.27 12.78 3.50
N HIS A 208 -8.50 12.49 3.93
CA HIS A 208 -9.72 13.09 3.39
C HIS A 208 -10.11 14.44 4.06
N GLY A 209 -9.24 14.96 4.94
CA GLY A 209 -9.21 16.35 5.44
C GLY A 209 -10.57 17.06 5.48
N THR A 210 -11.40 16.77 6.48
CA THR A 210 -12.69 17.45 6.61
C THR A 210 -12.57 18.70 7.47
N ALA A 211 -13.02 19.84 6.95
CA ALA A 211 -13.15 21.08 7.71
C ALA A 211 -14.58 21.60 7.66
N VAL A 212 -14.99 22.34 8.68
CA VAL A 212 -16.31 22.97 8.72
C VAL A 212 -16.13 24.43 9.06
N TYR A 213 -16.57 25.33 8.18
CA TYR A 213 -16.45 26.76 8.42
C TYR A 213 -17.62 27.55 7.81
N PRO A 214 -18.18 28.54 8.55
CA PRO A 214 -17.92 28.81 9.96
C PRO A 214 -18.45 27.71 10.88
N ASN A 215 -17.78 27.45 12.00
CA ASN A 215 -18.27 26.59 13.07
C ASN A 215 -17.74 27.11 14.42
N PRO A 216 -18.58 27.67 15.30
CA PRO A 216 -20.06 27.73 15.21
C PRO A 216 -20.61 28.61 14.07
N PHE A 217 -21.88 28.41 13.68
CA PHE A 217 -22.56 29.17 12.61
C PHE A 217 -23.96 29.64 12.99
N SER A 218 -24.40 30.78 12.44
CA SER A 218 -25.76 31.32 12.63
C SER A 218 -26.72 30.85 11.54
N SER A 219 -26.48 31.21 10.27
CA SER A 219 -27.37 30.88 9.16
C SER A 219 -26.93 29.66 8.36
N ALA A 220 -25.66 29.63 7.94
CA ALA A 220 -25.13 28.58 7.10
C ALA A 220 -23.68 28.23 7.46
N THR A 221 -23.29 27.01 7.13
CA THR A 221 -21.91 26.51 7.27
C THR A 221 -21.52 25.70 6.06
N THR A 222 -20.22 25.63 5.77
CA THR A 222 -19.69 24.84 4.65
C THR A 222 -18.90 23.66 5.19
N VAL A 223 -19.24 22.47 4.72
CA VAL A 223 -18.45 21.25 4.93
C VAL A 223 -17.48 21.12 3.76
N PHE A 224 -16.19 21.18 4.07
CA PHE A 224 -15.10 20.93 3.13
C PHE A 224 -14.61 19.50 3.31
N TYR A 225 -14.33 18.82 2.20
CA TYR A 225 -13.71 17.51 2.19
C TYR A 225 -12.80 17.36 0.97
N GLU A 226 -11.80 16.50 1.10
CA GLU A 226 -10.87 16.19 0.01
C GLU A 226 -11.07 14.73 -0.41
N LEU A 227 -11.16 14.52 -1.72
CA LEU A 227 -11.25 13.18 -2.31
C LEU A 227 -9.92 12.85 -2.98
N PRO A 228 -9.26 11.73 -2.63
CA PRO A 228 -8.00 11.33 -3.25
C PRO A 228 -8.19 10.91 -4.72
N ARG A 229 -9.42 10.55 -5.11
CA ARG A 229 -9.79 10.12 -6.46
C ARG A 229 -11.28 10.39 -6.73
N PRO A 230 -11.77 10.25 -7.96
CA PRO A 230 -13.19 10.35 -8.25
C PRO A 230 -14.01 9.22 -7.59
N LEU A 231 -15.08 9.55 -6.87
CA LEU A 231 -15.97 8.56 -6.23
C LEU A 231 -17.36 9.12 -5.93
N ALA A 232 -18.34 8.23 -5.72
CA ALA A 232 -19.70 8.62 -5.36
C ALA A 232 -19.79 8.94 -3.86
N VAL A 233 -20.17 10.17 -3.51
CA VAL A 233 -20.26 10.66 -2.13
C VAL A 233 -21.70 10.88 -1.68
N THR A 234 -21.96 10.51 -0.43
CA THR A 234 -23.19 10.84 0.30
C THR A 234 -22.81 11.65 1.53
N LEU A 235 -23.38 12.85 1.66
CA LEU A 235 -23.15 13.76 2.79
C LEU A 235 -24.48 14.03 3.48
N GLU A 236 -24.55 13.64 4.75
CA GLU A 236 -25.74 13.70 5.58
C GLU A 236 -25.48 14.51 6.85
N ILE A 237 -26.51 15.18 7.36
CA ILE A 237 -26.52 15.86 8.65
C ILE A 237 -27.46 15.13 9.61
N PHE A 238 -27.05 14.98 10.86
CA PHE A 238 -27.75 14.30 11.95
C PHE A 238 -27.92 15.21 13.16
N GLY A 239 -29.05 15.07 13.85
CA GLY A 239 -29.24 15.60 15.20
C GLY A 239 -28.49 14.78 16.24
N ILE A 240 -28.46 15.29 17.48
CA ILE A 240 -27.86 14.58 18.62
C ILE A 240 -28.59 13.28 18.99
N ASP A 241 -29.85 13.17 18.60
CA ASP A 241 -30.69 11.97 18.71
C ASP A 241 -30.36 10.90 17.64
N GLY A 242 -29.42 11.19 16.74
CA GLY A 242 -29.06 10.31 15.63
C GLY A 242 -30.05 10.32 14.47
N ARG A 243 -31.10 11.16 14.52
CA ARG A 243 -32.05 11.29 13.41
C ARG A 243 -31.40 12.08 12.27
N ARG A 244 -31.57 11.62 11.03
CA ARG A 244 -31.15 12.36 9.84
C ARG A 244 -31.99 13.63 9.72
N VAL A 245 -31.31 14.76 9.68
CA VAL A 245 -31.87 16.11 9.60
C VAL A 245 -31.89 16.58 8.14
N ARG A 246 -30.79 16.39 7.42
CA ARG A 246 -30.63 16.87 6.04
C ARG A 246 -29.79 15.90 5.22
N LEU A 247 -30.15 15.68 3.96
CA LEU A 247 -29.29 15.07 2.94
C LEU A 247 -28.76 16.15 2.01
N LEU A 248 -27.44 16.38 2.01
CA LEU A 248 -26.80 17.43 1.21
C LEU A 248 -26.29 16.91 -0.14
N ARG A 249 -25.86 15.65 -0.16
CA ARG A 249 -25.43 14.90 -1.33
C ARG A 249 -25.88 13.45 -1.20
N GLU A 250 -26.38 12.88 -2.28
CA GLU A 250 -26.82 11.48 -2.35
C GLU A 250 -26.11 10.78 -3.50
N GLY A 251 -25.15 9.90 -3.18
CA GLY A 251 -24.42 9.10 -4.17
C GLY A 251 -23.84 9.91 -5.33
N ARG A 252 -23.49 11.19 -5.12
CA ARG A 252 -23.07 12.09 -6.19
C ARG A 252 -21.65 11.75 -6.59
N PHE A 253 -21.42 11.46 -7.86
CA PHE A 253 -20.07 11.26 -8.37
C PHE A 253 -19.31 12.59 -8.39
N GLU A 254 -18.20 12.65 -7.67
CA GLU A 254 -17.34 13.83 -7.57
C GLU A 254 -15.92 13.46 -7.95
N THR A 255 -15.19 14.41 -8.55
CA THR A 255 -13.80 14.20 -9.01
C THR A 255 -12.82 14.15 -7.84
N ALA A 256 -11.57 13.76 -8.10
CA ALA A 256 -10.49 13.99 -7.13
C ALA A 256 -10.36 15.48 -6.78
N GLY A 257 -9.82 15.77 -5.60
CA GLY A 257 -9.56 17.11 -5.10
C GLY A 257 -10.56 17.59 -4.06
N ARG A 258 -10.52 18.89 -3.80
CA ARG A 258 -11.30 19.54 -2.72
C ARG A 258 -12.71 19.88 -3.17
N HIS A 259 -13.66 19.60 -2.30
CA HIS A 259 -15.07 19.90 -2.48
C HIS A 259 -15.60 20.68 -1.29
N ALA A 260 -16.67 21.44 -1.55
CA ALA A 260 -17.33 22.27 -0.57
C ALA A 260 -18.85 22.15 -0.73
N VAL A 261 -19.53 21.83 0.36
CA VAL A 261 -21.00 21.70 0.38
C VAL A 261 -21.57 22.56 1.49
N VAL A 262 -22.45 23.49 1.11
CA VAL A 262 -23.11 24.39 2.05
C VAL A 262 -24.32 23.71 2.67
N TRP A 263 -24.45 23.82 3.99
CA TRP A 263 -25.67 23.59 4.72
C TRP A 263 -26.23 24.92 5.20
N ASP A 264 -27.48 25.19 4.84
CA ASP A 264 -28.26 26.41 5.12
C ASP A 264 -29.00 26.36 6.46
N GLY A 265 -28.71 25.37 7.31
CA GLY A 265 -29.39 25.19 8.58
C GLY A 265 -30.85 24.72 8.45
N LEU A 266 -31.25 24.19 7.29
CA LEU A 266 -32.58 23.63 7.10
C LEU A 266 -32.58 22.10 7.21
N GLU A 267 -33.70 21.52 7.67
CA GLU A 267 -33.95 20.08 7.53
C GLU A 267 -34.50 19.75 6.13
N ASP A 268 -34.63 18.47 5.78
CA ASP A 268 -35.17 18.04 4.48
C ASP A 268 -36.53 18.68 4.14
N ALA A 269 -37.38 18.89 5.15
CA ALA A 269 -38.70 19.53 4.99
C ALA A 269 -38.63 21.05 4.70
N GLY A 270 -37.43 21.64 4.71
CA GLY A 270 -37.22 23.08 4.48
C GLY A 270 -37.43 23.96 5.71
N ALA A 271 -37.77 23.38 6.87
CA ALA A 271 -37.86 24.10 8.12
C ALA A 271 -36.46 24.37 8.72
N PRO A 272 -36.26 25.51 9.42
CA PRO A 272 -35.01 25.77 10.12
C PRO A 272 -34.86 24.81 11.31
N VAL A 273 -33.64 24.30 11.48
CA VAL A 273 -33.30 23.48 12.64
C VAL A 273 -33.06 24.34 13.88
N ALA A 274 -33.24 23.80 15.08
CA ALA A 274 -32.98 24.55 16.31
C ALA A 274 -31.48 24.86 16.51
N GLN A 275 -31.17 25.85 17.34
CA GLN A 275 -29.84 25.99 17.93
C GLN A 275 -29.39 24.68 18.57
N GLY A 276 -28.12 24.29 18.38
CA GLY A 276 -27.60 23.09 19.02
C GLY A 276 -26.43 22.45 18.29
N THR A 277 -26.08 21.26 18.76
CA THR A 277 -25.03 20.42 18.16
C THR A 277 -25.64 19.45 17.16
N TYR A 278 -25.01 19.38 16.00
CA TYR A 278 -25.31 18.46 14.92
C TYR A 278 -24.04 17.73 14.51
N PHE A 279 -24.21 16.63 13.78
CA PHE A 279 -23.10 15.86 13.23
C PHE A 279 -23.28 15.71 11.73
N TYR A 280 -22.22 15.86 10.95
CA TYR A 280 -22.25 15.39 9.57
C TYR A 280 -21.65 14.00 9.47
N ARG A 281 -22.05 13.27 8.44
CA ARG A 281 -21.45 12.03 7.99
C ARG A 281 -21.21 12.12 6.50
N LEU A 282 -19.94 12.04 6.11
CA LEU A 282 -19.53 11.85 4.73
C LEU A 282 -19.27 10.36 4.53
N THR A 283 -19.89 9.77 3.52
CA THR A 283 -19.56 8.43 3.07
C THR A 283 -19.21 8.46 1.60
N GLY A 284 -18.20 7.69 1.23
CA GLY A 284 -17.85 7.48 -0.17
C GLY A 284 -17.91 6.02 -0.52
N LYS A 285 -18.52 5.70 -1.65
CA LYS A 285 -18.59 4.34 -2.19
C LYS A 285 -17.86 4.32 -3.52
N ALA A 286 -16.80 3.53 -3.59
CA ALA A 286 -16.23 3.10 -4.87
C ALA A 286 -16.93 1.80 -5.29
N ASP A 287 -17.05 1.55 -6.60
CA ASP A 287 -17.64 0.31 -7.09
C ASP A 287 -16.91 -0.91 -6.51
N GLY A 288 -17.68 -1.86 -5.95
CA GLY A 288 -17.17 -3.07 -5.31
C GLY A 288 -16.50 -2.87 -3.94
N ALA A 289 -16.47 -1.64 -3.40
CA ALA A 289 -15.75 -1.32 -2.17
C ALA A 289 -16.63 -1.16 -0.92
N GLN A 290 -16.06 -1.47 0.25
CA GLN A 290 -16.55 -0.99 1.54
C GLN A 290 -16.54 0.55 1.54
N PRO A 291 -17.63 1.17 2.05
CA PRO A 291 -17.72 2.62 2.06
C PRO A 291 -16.74 3.21 3.08
N PHE A 292 -15.99 4.24 2.68
CA PHE A 292 -15.31 5.05 3.70
C PHE A 292 -16.36 5.89 4.43
N ARG A 293 -16.09 6.21 5.69
CA ARG A 293 -16.97 7.05 6.52
C ARG A 293 -16.13 8.03 7.32
N VAL A 294 -16.42 9.31 7.16
CA VAL A 294 -15.90 10.38 8.01
C VAL A 294 -17.08 11.08 8.68
N SER A 295 -16.90 11.54 9.91
CA SER A 295 -17.94 12.27 10.63
C SER A 295 -17.32 13.39 11.45
N GLY A 296 -18.08 14.47 11.64
CA GLY A 296 -17.61 15.60 12.43
C GLY A 296 -18.76 16.43 12.99
N ARG A 297 -18.41 17.36 13.88
CA ARG A 297 -19.37 18.14 14.67
C ARG A 297 -19.64 19.51 14.07
N LEU A 298 -20.90 19.92 14.08
CA LEU A 298 -21.40 21.25 13.71
C LEU A 298 -22.08 21.88 14.93
N THR A 299 -21.88 23.17 15.15
CA THR A 299 -22.57 23.92 16.21
C THR A 299 -23.35 25.07 15.60
N ARG A 300 -24.68 25.03 15.67
CA ARG A 300 -25.56 26.13 15.27
C ARG A 300 -25.86 27.01 16.49
N ILE A 301 -25.77 28.33 16.33
CA ILE A 301 -25.95 29.31 17.43
C ILE A 301 -27.18 30.22 17.30
N GLU A 302 -27.87 30.25 16.16
CA GLU A 302 -29.05 31.11 15.92
C GLU A 302 -30.08 30.46 15.00
#